data_AF-A0A382LGV1-F1
#
_entry.id   AF-A0A382LGV1-F1
#
_cell.length_a   1.000
_cell.length_b   1.000
_cell.length_c   1.000
_cell.angle_alpha   90.00
_cell.angle_beta   90.00
_cell.angle_gamma   90.00
#
_symmetry.space_group_name_H-M   'P 1'
#
loop_
_entity.id
_entity.type
_entity.pdbx_description
1 polymer ?
#
loop_
_entity_poly.entity_id
_entity_poly.type
_entity_poly.pdbx_seq_one_letter_code
_entity_poly.pdbx_strand_id
1 'polypeptide(L)'
;MSTDTVSLNFCVNQAKNHYGGFGYLTGVTLLFSCSSIILLQYLFATDQINLWLHFLLSAYLFYMIYTPLHEAVHGNISGKHQSLKWVNPVAGVISAMFLLHSYTEHKWDHLLHHKYTNDPKLDPDYFVKADNPLSVTLRCVLILFKNIPYAIRNWDHPNTDTKRNITQGKLENLIPIAILVIITNMTTLPWYFFLISYVFPLLAGTFLLGLFFDYFVHIPHDNQKRFGNTNVIRFSPKLDRVITWIWLWQNYHAIHHLFPAIPFY
;
A
#
# COMPACT_ATOMS: atom_id res chain seq x y z
N MET A 1 -9.91 -30.73 0.58
CA MET A 1 -10.07 -30.53 2.03
C MET A 1 -11.24 -29.59 2.24
N SER A 2 -12.34 -30.09 2.79
CA SER A 2 -13.37 -29.23 3.38
C SER A 2 -12.68 -28.45 4.50
N THR A 3 -12.54 -27.14 4.35
CA THR A 3 -12.19 -26.28 5.49
C THR A 3 -13.22 -26.57 6.56
N ASP A 4 -12.76 -27.21 7.65
CA ASP A 4 -13.61 -27.60 8.75
C ASP A 4 -14.39 -26.36 9.21
N THR A 5 -15.71 -26.43 9.12
CA THR A 5 -16.61 -25.33 9.42
C THR A 5 -16.38 -24.82 10.85
N VAL A 6 -15.88 -25.70 11.72
CA VAL A 6 -15.41 -25.42 13.07
C VAL A 6 -14.25 -24.42 13.08
N SER A 7 -13.22 -24.65 12.27
CA SER A 7 -12.04 -23.77 12.17
C SER A 7 -12.41 -22.39 11.61
N LEU A 8 -13.29 -22.33 10.62
CA LEU A 8 -13.79 -21.05 10.09
C LEU A 8 -14.60 -20.30 11.16
N ASN A 9 -15.49 -20.97 11.87
CA ASN A 9 -16.28 -20.37 12.96
C ASN A 9 -15.39 -19.85 14.10
N PHE A 10 -14.35 -20.61 14.47
CA PHE A 10 -13.36 -20.18 15.44
C PHE A 10 -12.66 -18.89 14.99
N CYS A 11 -12.10 -18.86 13.77
CA CYS A 11 -11.41 -17.68 13.25
C CYS A 11 -12.34 -16.46 13.16
N VAL A 12 -13.57 -16.63 12.69
CA VAL A 12 -14.58 -15.56 12.63
C VAL A 12 -14.90 -15.02 14.03
N ASN A 13 -15.04 -15.90 15.02
CA ASN A 13 -15.33 -15.48 16.39
C ASN A 13 -14.17 -14.71 17.02
N GLN A 14 -12.92 -15.10 16.74
CA GLN A 14 -11.75 -14.34 17.17
C GLN A 14 -11.69 -12.97 16.47
N ALA A 15 -11.88 -12.93 15.15
CA ALA A 15 -11.86 -11.70 14.34
C ALA A 15 -12.86 -10.63 14.84
N LYS A 16 -14.05 -11.04 15.31
CA LYS A 16 -15.06 -10.12 15.83
C LYS A 16 -14.56 -9.24 16.98
N ASN A 17 -13.64 -9.75 17.79
CA ASN A 17 -13.07 -9.01 18.93
C ASN A 17 -12.07 -7.93 18.51
N HIS A 18 -11.54 -8.01 17.29
CA HIS A 18 -10.55 -7.08 16.74
C HIS A 18 -11.15 -6.15 15.66
N TYR A 19 -12.46 -6.23 15.42
CA TYR A 19 -13.15 -5.47 14.38
C TYR A 19 -14.00 -4.32 14.94
N GLY A 20 -13.82 -3.14 14.35
CA GLY A 20 -14.78 -2.04 14.40
C GLY A 20 -14.48 -0.92 15.38
N GLY A 21 -13.36 -0.98 16.10
CA GLY A 21 -12.82 0.15 16.85
C GLY A 21 -12.28 1.25 15.93
N PHE A 22 -12.02 2.44 16.48
CA PHE A 22 -11.34 3.51 15.77
C PHE A 22 -9.84 3.20 15.63
N GLY A 23 -9.30 3.35 14.42
CA GLY A 23 -7.91 3.01 14.07
C GLY A 23 -6.89 4.04 14.55
N TYR A 24 -6.73 4.19 15.87
CA TYR A 24 -5.82 5.18 16.46
C TYR A 24 -4.37 5.01 16.00
N LEU A 25 -3.85 3.78 15.97
CA LEU A 25 -2.47 3.55 15.52
C LEU A 25 -2.30 3.86 14.04
N THR A 26 -3.32 3.63 13.21
CA THR A 26 -3.31 4.06 11.81
C THR A 26 -3.20 5.57 11.68
N GLY A 27 -3.95 6.32 12.49
CA GLY A 27 -3.85 7.79 12.57
C GLY A 27 -2.47 8.27 13.03
N VAL A 28 -1.89 7.62 14.04
CA VAL A 28 -0.52 7.93 14.51
C VAL A 28 0.51 7.65 13.41
N THR A 29 0.42 6.49 12.74
CA THR A 29 1.31 6.14 11.62
C THR A 29 1.22 7.15 10.49
N LEU A 30 0.01 7.63 10.16
CA LEU A 30 -0.18 8.69 9.16
C LEU A 30 0.53 9.98 9.56
N LEU A 31 0.24 10.51 10.75
CA LEU A 31 0.82 11.78 11.22
C LEU A 31 2.34 11.69 11.34
N PHE A 32 2.85 10.57 11.85
CA PHE A 32 4.28 10.30 11.92
C PHE A 32 4.90 10.27 10.53
N SER A 33 4.36 9.47 9.60
CA SER A 33 4.93 9.32 8.26
C SER A 33 4.94 10.64 7.50
N CYS A 34 3.82 11.37 7.49
CA CYS A 34 3.72 12.68 6.84
C CYS A 34 4.71 13.69 7.43
N SER A 35 4.75 13.82 8.75
CA SER A 35 5.63 14.81 9.41
C SER A 35 7.10 14.44 9.26
N SER A 36 7.47 13.16 9.35
CA SER A 36 8.83 12.68 9.13
C SER A 36 9.31 12.86 7.69
N ILE A 37 8.47 12.59 6.68
CA ILE A 37 8.84 12.84 5.28
C ILE A 37 9.12 14.33 5.07
N ILE A 38 8.24 15.23 5.54
CA ILE A 38 8.43 16.68 5.43
C ILE A 38 9.70 17.13 6.18
N LEU A 39 9.91 16.64 7.41
CA LEU A 39 11.08 16.96 8.21
C LEU A 39 12.37 16.53 7.51
N LEU A 40 12.41 15.33 6.92
CA LEU A 40 13.59 14.85 6.19
C LEU A 40 13.89 15.73 4.97
N GLN A 41 12.86 16.20 4.24
CA GLN A 41 13.08 17.16 3.15
C GLN A 41 13.74 18.44 3.66
N TYR A 42 13.26 18.99 4.78
CA TYR A 42 13.85 20.18 5.39
C TYR A 42 15.29 19.95 5.86
N LEU A 43 15.55 18.86 6.58
CA LEU A 43 16.89 18.53 7.07
C LEU A 43 17.88 18.32 5.92
N PHE A 44 17.44 17.67 4.83
CA PHE A 44 18.29 17.48 3.66
C PHE A 44 18.52 18.79 2.89
N ALA A 45 17.50 19.64 2.76
CA ALA A 45 17.64 20.96 2.12
C ALA A 45 18.54 21.94 2.89
N THR A 46 18.75 21.70 4.18
CA THR A 46 19.57 22.53 5.09
C THR A 46 20.89 21.86 5.48
N ASP A 47 21.29 20.81 4.75
CA ASP A 47 22.53 20.06 4.94
C ASP A 47 22.71 19.47 6.37
N GLN A 48 21.61 19.25 7.11
CA GLN A 48 21.61 18.68 8.46
C GLN A 48 21.68 17.14 8.47
N ILE A 49 21.36 16.50 7.35
CA ILE A 49 21.42 15.05 7.17
C ILE A 49 22.07 14.72 5.82
N ASN A 50 22.89 13.67 5.79
CA ASN A 50 23.51 13.24 4.54
C ASN A 50 22.51 12.52 3.63
N LEU A 51 22.85 12.43 2.34
CA LEU A 51 22.04 11.81 1.29
C LEU A 51 21.63 10.37 1.63
N TRP A 52 22.53 9.54 2.14
CA TRP A 52 22.26 8.13 2.37
C TRP A 52 21.24 7.91 3.49
N LEU A 53 21.38 8.64 4.60
CA LEU A 53 20.42 8.59 5.70
C LEU A 53 19.06 9.16 5.26
N HIS A 54 19.05 10.29 4.54
CA HIS A 54 17.83 10.85 3.96
C HIS A 54 17.11 9.85 3.07
N PHE A 55 17.85 9.20 2.16
CA PHE A 55 17.32 8.25 1.20
C PHE A 55 16.71 7.02 1.89
N LEU A 56 17.46 6.36 2.79
CA LEU A 56 17.00 5.14 3.46
C LEU A 56 15.79 5.38 4.35
N LEU A 57 15.80 6.48 5.13
CA LEU A 57 14.68 6.83 5.99
C LEU A 57 13.45 7.22 5.17
N SER A 58 13.62 8.06 4.14
CA SER A 58 12.52 8.46 3.27
C SER A 58 11.91 7.27 2.53
N ALA A 59 12.74 6.35 2.01
CA ALA A 59 12.25 5.15 1.33
C ALA A 59 11.39 4.28 2.26
N TYR A 60 11.84 4.07 3.50
CA TYR A 60 11.06 3.34 4.49
C TYR A 60 9.78 4.08 4.88
N LEU A 61 9.80 5.41 4.98
CA LEU A 61 8.61 6.20 5.30
C LEU A 61 7.58 6.22 4.15
N PHE A 62 8.02 6.21 2.89
CA PHE A 62 7.12 6.01 1.74
C PHE A 62 6.54 4.59 1.72
N TYR A 63 7.30 3.59 2.14
CA TYR A 63 6.74 2.27 2.37
C TYR A 63 5.73 2.27 3.54
N MET A 64 6.02 3.00 4.63
CA MET A 64 5.16 3.08 5.81
C MET A 64 3.85 3.83 5.58
N ILE A 65 3.87 4.93 4.81
CA ILE A 65 2.67 5.71 4.52
C ILE A 65 1.65 4.95 3.65
N TYR A 66 2.07 3.83 3.04
CA TYR A 66 1.13 2.90 2.41
C TYR A 66 0.18 2.26 3.43
N THR A 67 0.62 1.97 4.66
CA THR A 67 -0.25 1.36 5.68
C THR A 67 -1.52 2.18 5.96
N PRO A 68 -1.49 3.49 6.24
CA PRO A 68 -2.72 4.27 6.40
C PRO A 68 -3.54 4.40 5.12
N LEU A 69 -2.91 4.41 3.93
CA LEU A 69 -3.63 4.35 2.65
C LEU A 69 -4.45 3.04 2.54
N HIS A 70 -3.78 1.91 2.78
CA HIS A 70 -4.35 0.58 2.74
C HIS A 70 -5.51 0.42 3.74
N GLU A 71 -5.32 0.86 4.98
CA GLU A 71 -6.35 0.83 6.02
C GLU A 71 -7.56 1.71 5.68
N ALA A 72 -7.33 2.86 5.03
CA ALA A 72 -8.38 3.74 4.55
C ALA A 72 -9.20 3.13 3.40
N VAL A 73 -8.62 2.25 2.57
CA VAL A 73 -9.34 1.54 1.52
C VAL A 73 -10.41 0.61 2.12
N HIS A 74 -10.06 -0.09 3.20
CA HIS A 74 -10.94 -1.04 3.90
C HIS A 74 -11.88 -0.41 4.94
N GLY A 75 -11.71 0.88 5.24
CA GLY A 75 -12.54 1.58 6.22
C GLY A 75 -12.13 1.33 7.67
N ASN A 76 -10.91 0.84 7.89
CA ASN A 76 -10.41 0.41 9.20
C ASN A 76 -10.18 1.57 10.16
N ILE A 77 -9.99 2.80 9.65
CA ILE A 77 -9.74 3.97 10.48
C ILE A 77 -11.01 4.38 11.22
N SER A 78 -12.15 4.47 10.53
CA SER A 78 -13.43 4.78 11.20
C SER A 78 -14.04 3.60 11.93
N GLY A 79 -13.66 2.36 11.57
CA GLY A 79 -14.32 1.16 12.07
C GLY A 79 -15.83 1.20 11.87
N LYS A 80 -16.60 0.92 12.94
CA LYS A 80 -18.07 0.95 12.91
C LYS A 80 -18.68 2.35 13.08
N HIS A 81 -17.88 3.37 13.40
CA HIS A 81 -18.35 4.71 13.71
C HIS A 81 -18.85 5.44 12.45
N GLN A 82 -20.17 5.40 12.22
CA GLN A 82 -20.80 5.95 11.01
C GLN A 82 -20.54 7.44 10.81
N SER A 83 -20.55 8.23 11.90
CA SER A 83 -20.27 9.67 11.87
C SER A 83 -18.83 10.00 11.48
N LEU A 84 -17.91 9.03 11.55
CA LEU A 84 -16.48 9.21 11.24
C LEU A 84 -16.08 8.57 9.91
N LYS A 85 -17.02 8.07 9.09
CA LYS A 85 -16.71 7.43 7.80
C LYS A 85 -15.88 8.30 6.86
N TRP A 86 -16.03 9.62 6.95
CA TRP A 86 -15.27 10.60 6.16
C TRP A 86 -13.76 10.58 6.46
N VAL A 87 -13.34 10.08 7.62
CA VAL A 87 -11.93 10.04 8.01
C VAL A 87 -11.13 9.12 7.07
N ASN A 88 -11.71 8.00 6.62
CA ASN A 88 -11.00 7.09 5.72
C ASN A 88 -10.62 7.75 4.39
N PRO A 89 -11.54 8.29 3.57
CA PRO A 89 -11.14 8.94 2.32
C PRO A 89 -10.20 10.13 2.54
N VAL A 90 -10.34 10.90 3.64
CA VAL A 90 -9.40 11.98 3.95
C VAL A 90 -7.99 11.45 4.21
N ALA A 91 -7.85 10.48 5.11
CA ALA A 91 -6.57 9.85 5.43
C ALA A 91 -5.96 9.15 4.19
N GLY A 92 -6.80 8.47 3.41
CA GLY A 92 -6.41 7.80 2.17
C GLY A 92 -5.90 8.77 1.12
N VAL A 93 -6.61 9.88 0.87
CA VAL A 93 -6.18 10.92 -0.08
C VAL A 93 -4.86 11.55 0.37
N ILE A 94 -4.72 11.91 1.64
CA ILE A 94 -3.46 12.46 2.17
C ILE A 94 -2.31 11.46 1.94
N SER A 95 -2.51 10.20 2.31
CA SER A 95 -1.49 9.15 2.15
C SER A 95 -1.11 8.96 0.68
N ALA A 96 -2.10 8.89 -0.22
CA ALA A 96 -1.91 8.71 -1.65
C ALA A 96 -1.19 9.90 -2.30
N MET A 97 -1.46 11.13 -1.84
CA MET A 97 -0.77 12.32 -2.34
C MET A 97 0.74 12.27 -2.08
N PHE A 98 1.18 11.77 -0.92
CA PHE A 98 2.60 11.56 -0.66
C PHE A 98 3.21 10.48 -1.56
N LEU A 99 2.41 9.50 -1.99
CA LEU A 99 2.86 8.47 -2.93
C LEU A 99 2.79 8.91 -4.40
N LEU A 100 2.38 10.16 -4.68
CA LEU A 100 2.06 10.65 -6.02
C LEU A 100 1.07 9.75 -6.76
N HIS A 101 0.10 9.22 -6.02
CA HIS A 101 -0.89 8.25 -6.50
C HIS A 101 -2.31 8.63 -6.07
N SER A 102 -3.31 7.98 -6.66
CA SER A 102 -4.72 8.30 -6.46
C SER A 102 -5.32 7.36 -5.44
N TYR A 103 -6.05 7.92 -4.47
CA TYR A 103 -6.83 7.12 -3.52
C TYR A 103 -7.93 6.34 -4.24
N THR A 104 -8.62 6.96 -5.20
CA THR A 104 -9.72 6.30 -5.92
C THR A 104 -9.19 5.15 -6.78
N GLU A 105 -8.10 5.37 -7.53
CA GLU A 105 -7.46 4.34 -8.33
C GLU A 105 -6.99 3.18 -7.46
N HIS A 106 -6.27 3.49 -6.38
CA HIS A 106 -5.75 2.45 -5.50
C HIS A 106 -6.86 1.67 -4.79
N LYS A 107 -7.88 2.36 -4.28
CA LYS A 107 -9.05 1.70 -3.68
C LYS A 107 -9.68 0.72 -4.64
N TRP A 108 -9.80 1.12 -5.90
CA TRP A 108 -10.36 0.28 -6.94
C TRP A 108 -9.48 -0.94 -7.26
N ASP A 109 -8.18 -0.74 -7.53
CA ASP A 109 -7.28 -1.84 -7.88
C ASP A 109 -7.13 -2.83 -6.73
N HIS A 110 -7.00 -2.32 -5.50
CA HIS A 110 -6.79 -3.16 -4.33
C HIS A 110 -8.05 -3.98 -4.00
N LEU A 111 -9.25 -3.41 -4.14
CA LEU A 111 -10.49 -4.19 -3.95
C LEU A 111 -10.70 -5.22 -5.08
N LEU A 112 -10.25 -4.94 -6.30
CA LEU A 112 -10.22 -5.94 -7.36
C LEU A 112 -9.23 -7.06 -7.06
N HIS A 113 -8.05 -6.73 -6.54
CA HIS A 113 -7.07 -7.68 -6.07
C HIS A 113 -7.64 -8.61 -5.00
N HIS A 114 -8.34 -8.09 -3.98
CA HIS A 114 -9.03 -8.92 -2.97
C HIS A 114 -10.08 -9.84 -3.58
N LYS A 115 -10.81 -9.37 -4.60
CA LYS A 115 -11.87 -10.13 -5.25
C LYS A 115 -11.34 -11.23 -6.16
N TYR A 116 -10.23 -10.97 -6.86
CA TYR A 116 -9.67 -11.83 -7.91
C TYR A 116 -8.26 -12.31 -7.60
N THR A 117 -7.84 -12.35 -6.33
CA THR A 117 -6.47 -12.61 -5.91
C THR A 117 -5.85 -13.80 -6.67
N ASN A 118 -4.67 -13.58 -7.24
CA ASN A 118 -3.92 -14.53 -8.08
C ASN A 118 -4.58 -14.91 -9.42
N ASP A 119 -5.58 -14.17 -9.90
CA ASP A 119 -6.11 -14.34 -11.25
C ASP A 119 -5.22 -13.65 -12.30
N PRO A 120 -4.67 -14.38 -13.30
CA PRO A 120 -3.72 -13.81 -14.26
C PRO A 120 -4.28 -12.68 -15.14
N LYS A 121 -5.61 -12.56 -15.24
CA LYS A 121 -6.29 -11.58 -16.09
C LYS A 121 -6.96 -10.48 -15.28
N LEU A 122 -7.58 -10.84 -14.16
CA LEU A 122 -8.48 -9.98 -13.41
C LEU A 122 -7.86 -9.39 -12.13
N ASP A 123 -6.74 -9.91 -11.65
CA ASP A 123 -5.97 -9.33 -10.55
C ASP A 123 -4.96 -8.29 -11.07
N PRO A 124 -5.09 -7.00 -10.70
CA PRO A 124 -4.08 -5.99 -11.03
C PRO A 124 -2.68 -6.30 -10.47
N ASP A 125 -2.61 -6.97 -9.33
CA ASP A 125 -1.37 -7.20 -8.58
C ASP A 125 -0.63 -8.43 -9.06
N TYR A 126 -1.28 -9.28 -9.88
CA TYR A 126 -0.60 -10.35 -10.62
C TYR A 126 0.52 -9.82 -11.52
N PHE A 127 0.57 -8.50 -11.75
CA PHE A 127 1.71 -7.80 -12.35
C PHE A 127 3.05 -8.16 -11.72
N VAL A 128 3.15 -8.36 -10.39
CA VAL A 128 4.44 -8.69 -9.75
C VAL A 128 4.85 -10.15 -9.89
N LYS A 129 3.91 -11.04 -10.26
CA LYS A 129 4.18 -12.47 -10.43
C LYS A 129 5.26 -12.69 -11.48
N ALA A 130 6.37 -13.29 -11.06
CA ALA A 130 7.44 -13.76 -11.93
C ALA A 130 8.19 -14.91 -11.25
N ASP A 131 8.84 -15.77 -12.06
CA ASP A 131 9.53 -16.97 -11.56
C ASP A 131 11.04 -16.76 -11.38
N ASN A 132 11.57 -15.58 -11.75
CA ASN A 132 13.00 -15.27 -11.61
C ASN A 132 13.23 -13.93 -10.89
N PRO A 133 14.29 -13.81 -10.06
CA PRO A 133 14.53 -12.62 -9.23
C PRO A 133 14.68 -11.31 -10.02
N LEU A 134 15.28 -11.35 -11.21
CA LEU A 134 15.45 -10.15 -12.03
C LEU A 134 14.10 -9.59 -12.49
N SER A 135 13.20 -10.45 -12.97
CA SER A 135 11.87 -10.03 -13.40
C SER A 135 11.02 -9.54 -12.24
N VAL A 136 11.10 -10.19 -11.07
CA VAL A 136 10.45 -9.70 -9.84
C VAL A 136 10.94 -8.30 -9.50
N THR A 137 12.26 -8.09 -9.50
CA THR A 137 12.87 -6.80 -9.19
C THR A 137 12.39 -5.72 -10.15
N LEU A 138 12.45 -5.97 -11.46
CA LEU A 138 12.01 -5.02 -12.48
C LEU A 138 10.51 -4.68 -12.36
N ARG A 139 9.67 -5.67 -12.07
CA ARG A 139 8.22 -5.46 -11.87
C ARG A 139 7.96 -4.64 -10.59
N CYS A 140 8.65 -4.93 -9.50
CA CYS A 140 8.49 -4.14 -8.26
C CYS A 140 8.97 -2.70 -8.43
N VAL A 141 10.05 -2.45 -9.20
CA VAL A 141 10.49 -1.09 -9.56
C VAL A 141 9.42 -0.33 -10.35
N LEU A 142 8.66 -1.05 -11.19
CA LEU A 142 7.61 -0.49 -12.04
C LEU A 142 6.20 -0.55 -11.41
N ILE A 143 6.09 -0.80 -10.10
CA ILE A 143 4.80 -1.10 -9.47
C ILE A 143 3.79 0.04 -9.60
N LEU A 144 4.24 1.30 -9.58
CA LEU A 144 3.37 2.47 -9.79
C LEU A 144 2.70 2.50 -11.18
N PHE A 145 3.21 1.71 -12.12
CA PHE A 145 2.69 1.59 -13.48
C PHE A 145 1.90 0.29 -13.70
N LYS A 146 1.68 -0.55 -12.66
CA LYS A 146 1.00 -1.87 -12.78
C LYS A 146 -0.38 -1.79 -13.43
N ASN A 147 -1.10 -0.69 -13.18
CA ASN A 147 -2.45 -0.48 -13.69
C ASN A 147 -2.50 -0.15 -15.18
N ILE A 148 -1.40 0.28 -15.81
CA ILE A 148 -1.36 0.56 -17.26
C ILE A 148 -1.60 -0.72 -18.08
N PRO A 149 -0.80 -1.79 -17.94
CA PRO A 149 -1.05 -3.02 -18.69
C PRO A 149 -2.37 -3.70 -18.30
N TYR A 150 -2.84 -3.54 -17.05
CA TYR A 150 -4.18 -4.00 -16.66
C TYR A 150 -5.27 -3.26 -17.44
N ALA A 151 -5.21 -1.93 -17.47
CA ALA A 151 -6.19 -1.07 -18.14
C ALA A 151 -6.26 -1.35 -19.65
N ILE A 152 -5.12 -1.58 -20.30
CA ILE A 152 -5.07 -1.96 -21.73
C ILE A 152 -5.88 -3.24 -22.00
N ARG A 153 -5.83 -4.23 -21.09
CA ARG A 153 -6.51 -5.52 -21.27
C ARG A 153 -7.99 -5.47 -20.89
N ASN A 154 -8.33 -4.70 -19.86
CA ASN A 154 -9.63 -4.77 -19.18
C ASN A 154 -10.44 -3.46 -19.27
N TRP A 155 -10.15 -2.59 -20.25
CA TRP A 155 -10.73 -1.24 -20.35
C TRP A 155 -12.26 -1.22 -20.29
N ASP A 156 -12.90 -2.03 -21.15
CA ASP A 156 -14.35 -2.14 -21.27
C ASP A 156 -14.91 -3.42 -20.61
N HIS A 157 -14.16 -4.02 -19.69
CA HIS A 157 -14.62 -5.23 -19.01
C HIS A 157 -15.79 -4.90 -18.05
N PRO A 158 -16.96 -5.58 -18.18
CA PRO A 158 -18.21 -5.13 -17.57
C PRO A 158 -18.26 -5.22 -16.05
N ASN A 159 -17.36 -6.00 -15.43
CA ASN A 159 -17.39 -6.28 -13.99
C ASN A 159 -16.24 -5.63 -13.20
N THR A 160 -15.45 -4.77 -13.84
CA THR A 160 -14.26 -4.18 -13.21
C THR A 160 -14.31 -2.65 -13.16
N ASP A 161 -15.18 -1.95 -13.88
CA ASP A 161 -15.22 -0.47 -13.89
C ASP A 161 -13.87 0.21 -14.20
N THR A 162 -13.01 -0.48 -14.97
CA THR A 162 -11.62 -0.08 -15.23
C THR A 162 -11.53 1.33 -15.81
N LYS A 163 -12.29 1.59 -16.89
CA LYS A 163 -12.31 2.89 -17.58
C LYS A 163 -12.60 4.04 -16.63
N ARG A 164 -13.63 3.91 -15.78
CA ARG A 164 -14.02 4.96 -14.83
C ARG A 164 -12.92 5.25 -13.83
N ASN A 165 -12.42 4.23 -13.14
CA ASN A 165 -11.48 4.41 -12.04
C ASN A 165 -10.09 4.85 -12.52
N ILE A 166 -9.61 4.33 -13.65
CA ILE A 166 -8.34 4.78 -14.25
C ILE A 166 -8.44 6.21 -14.76
N THR A 167 -9.55 6.60 -15.41
CA THR A 167 -9.73 7.98 -15.86
C THR A 167 -9.78 8.95 -14.69
N GLN A 168 -10.54 8.62 -13.63
CA GLN A 168 -10.59 9.43 -12.42
C GLN A 168 -9.22 9.50 -11.72
N GLY A 169 -8.55 8.35 -11.58
CA GLY A 169 -7.23 8.24 -10.97
C GLY A 169 -6.17 9.11 -11.63
N LYS A 170 -6.12 9.08 -12.97
CA LYS A 170 -5.23 9.94 -13.75
C LYS A 170 -5.46 11.43 -13.49
N LEU A 171 -6.71 11.86 -13.34
CA LEU A 171 -7.03 13.26 -13.02
C LEU A 171 -6.63 13.61 -11.58
N GLU A 172 -6.91 12.72 -10.63
CA GLU A 172 -6.52 12.90 -9.23
C GLU A 172 -4.99 12.98 -9.06
N ASN A 173 -4.23 12.18 -9.82
CA ASN A 173 -2.76 12.18 -9.81
C ASN A 173 -2.15 13.51 -10.26
N LEU A 174 -2.87 14.33 -11.05
CA LEU A 174 -2.39 15.65 -11.45
C LEU A 174 -2.22 16.59 -10.25
N ILE A 175 -3.00 16.40 -9.17
CA ILE A 175 -2.98 17.27 -7.99
C ILE A 175 -1.65 17.14 -7.22
N PRO A 176 -1.23 15.97 -6.73
CA PRO A 176 0.05 15.84 -6.02
C PRO A 176 1.24 16.16 -6.93
N ILE A 177 1.17 15.84 -8.23
CA ILE A 177 2.20 16.24 -9.20
C ILE A 177 2.30 17.76 -9.29
N ALA A 178 1.17 18.46 -9.46
CA ALA A 178 1.15 19.92 -9.53
C ALA A 178 1.67 20.56 -8.25
N ILE A 179 1.32 20.03 -7.07
CA ILE A 179 1.84 20.49 -5.78
C ILE A 179 3.36 20.33 -5.72
N LEU A 180 3.89 19.17 -6.12
CA LEU A 180 5.34 18.94 -6.13
C LEU A 180 6.06 19.92 -7.08
N VAL A 181 5.49 20.18 -8.27
CA VAL A 181 6.01 21.17 -9.22
C VAL A 181 5.97 22.58 -8.62
N ILE A 182 4.87 22.99 -8.01
CA ILE A 182 4.74 24.31 -7.39
C ILE A 182 5.77 24.48 -6.27
N ILE A 183 5.86 23.52 -5.35
CA ILE A 183 6.86 23.53 -4.26
C ILE A 183 8.27 23.64 -4.83
N THR A 184 8.57 22.87 -5.89
CA THR A 184 9.89 22.91 -6.54
C THR A 184 10.24 24.29 -7.07
N ASN A 185 9.30 24.99 -7.69
CA ASN A 185 9.54 26.33 -8.23
C ASN A 185 9.55 27.41 -7.13
N MET A 186 8.90 27.19 -5.99
CA MET A 186 8.85 28.15 -4.88
C MET A 186 10.11 28.15 -3.99
N THR A 187 10.80 27.01 -3.86
CA THR A 187 11.96 26.90 -2.94
C THR A 187 13.27 27.42 -3.52
N THR A 188 13.31 27.80 -4.81
CA THR A 188 14.53 28.15 -5.57
C THR A 188 15.58 27.02 -5.66
N LEU A 189 15.28 25.84 -5.12
CA LEU A 189 16.14 24.65 -5.21
C LEU A 189 16.16 24.13 -6.66
N PRO A 190 17.28 23.55 -7.10
CA PRO A 190 17.34 22.98 -8.44
C PRO A 190 16.41 21.77 -8.57
N TRP A 191 15.82 21.56 -9.75
CA TRP A 191 14.88 20.45 -9.99
C TRP A 191 15.43 19.06 -9.62
N TYR A 192 16.74 18.84 -9.82
CA TYR A 192 17.37 17.56 -9.44
C TYR A 192 17.31 17.30 -7.93
N PHE A 193 17.19 18.34 -7.10
CA PHE A 193 17.02 18.19 -5.65
C PHE A 193 15.80 17.30 -5.36
N PHE A 194 14.63 17.62 -5.94
CA PHE A 194 13.40 16.87 -5.71
C PHE A 194 13.42 15.48 -6.33
N LEU A 195 14.14 15.30 -7.45
CA LEU A 195 14.35 13.96 -8.01
C LEU A 195 15.11 13.07 -7.02
N ILE A 196 16.18 13.58 -6.42
CA ILE A 196 17.04 12.85 -5.49
C ILE A 196 16.39 12.72 -4.11
N SER A 197 15.77 13.78 -3.60
CA SER A 197 15.26 13.85 -2.24
C SER A 197 13.87 13.26 -2.08
N TYR A 198 13.06 13.23 -3.14
CA TYR A 198 11.67 12.78 -3.07
C TYR A 198 11.38 11.62 -4.02
N VAL A 199 11.65 11.79 -5.32
CA VAL A 199 11.24 10.78 -6.33
C VAL A 199 12.01 9.46 -6.18
N PHE A 200 13.34 9.50 -6.02
CA PHE A 200 14.12 8.26 -5.85
C PHE A 200 13.78 7.50 -4.55
N PRO A 201 13.67 8.15 -3.37
CA PRO A 201 13.18 7.47 -2.18
C PRO A 201 11.75 6.95 -2.32
N LEU A 202 10.85 7.69 -2.99
CA LEU A 202 9.50 7.21 -3.29
C LEU A 202 9.54 5.92 -4.10
N LEU A 203 10.30 5.88 -5.20
CA LEU A 203 10.46 4.69 -6.03
C LEU A 203 11.03 3.52 -5.23
N ALA A 204 12.01 3.78 -4.35
CA ALA A 204 12.55 2.77 -3.45
C ALA A 204 11.50 2.26 -2.44
N GLY A 205 10.70 3.15 -1.85
CA GLY A 205 9.61 2.78 -0.95
C GLY A 205 8.52 1.96 -1.64
N THR A 206 8.15 2.32 -2.87
CA THR A 206 7.18 1.55 -3.66
C THR A 206 7.76 0.22 -4.14
N PHE A 207 9.07 0.15 -4.38
CA PHE A 207 9.74 -1.13 -4.63
C PHE A 207 9.66 -2.06 -3.41
N LEU A 208 9.90 -1.53 -2.20
CA LEU A 208 9.72 -2.30 -0.96
C LEU A 208 8.26 -2.76 -0.83
N LEU A 209 7.30 -1.90 -1.17
CA LEU A 209 5.88 -2.26 -1.21
C LEU A 209 5.63 -3.45 -2.16
N GLY A 210 6.06 -3.36 -3.41
CA GLY A 210 5.88 -4.44 -4.39
C GLY A 210 6.54 -5.76 -3.95
N LEU A 211 7.68 -5.72 -3.26
CA LEU A 211 8.31 -6.93 -2.73
C LEU A 211 7.58 -7.51 -1.52
N PHE A 212 7.34 -6.68 -0.52
CA PHE A 212 6.93 -7.11 0.82
C PHE A 212 5.43 -7.25 1.00
N PHE A 213 4.64 -6.54 0.20
CA PHE A 213 3.18 -6.56 0.26
C PHE A 213 2.55 -7.30 -0.92
N ASP A 214 3.11 -7.17 -2.13
CA ASP A 214 2.51 -7.79 -3.32
C ASP A 214 3.16 -9.15 -3.64
N TYR A 215 4.50 -9.26 -3.60
CA TYR A 215 5.18 -10.47 -4.06
C TYR A 215 5.31 -11.56 -2.99
N PHE A 216 6.05 -11.31 -1.89
CA PHE A 216 6.44 -12.38 -0.95
C PHE A 216 5.25 -13.07 -0.29
N VAL A 217 4.23 -12.30 0.08
CA VAL A 217 3.06 -12.81 0.80
C VAL A 217 2.09 -13.55 -0.10
N HIS A 218 2.22 -13.44 -1.43
CA HIS A 218 1.40 -14.17 -2.41
C HIS A 218 2.09 -15.39 -3.01
N ILE A 219 3.39 -15.61 -2.80
CA ILE A 219 4.10 -16.79 -3.32
C ILE A 219 3.34 -18.08 -2.95
N PRO A 220 3.05 -18.98 -3.91
CA PRO A 220 3.55 -19.02 -5.30
C PRO A 220 2.62 -18.38 -6.37
N HIS A 221 1.58 -17.65 -5.97
CA HIS A 221 0.59 -16.99 -6.85
C HIS A 221 -0.27 -17.95 -7.70
N ASP A 222 -0.53 -19.17 -7.22
CA ASP A 222 -1.23 -20.22 -7.98
C ASP A 222 -2.61 -20.60 -7.41
N ASN A 223 -3.00 -20.00 -6.28
CA ASN A 223 -4.23 -20.34 -5.58
C ASN A 223 -5.14 -19.12 -5.44
N GLN A 224 -6.37 -19.23 -5.93
CA GLN A 224 -7.38 -18.17 -5.83
C GLN A 224 -8.38 -18.41 -4.69
N LYS A 225 -8.28 -19.54 -3.98
CA LYS A 225 -9.22 -19.86 -2.91
C LYS A 225 -8.99 -18.94 -1.72
N ARG A 226 -10.10 -18.53 -1.09
CA ARG A 226 -10.13 -17.68 0.11
C ARG A 226 -9.10 -18.07 1.16
N PHE A 227 -8.90 -19.37 1.37
CA PHE A 227 -7.82 -19.89 2.19
C PHE A 227 -6.67 -20.35 1.30
N GLY A 228 -5.52 -19.70 1.44
CA GLY A 228 -4.28 -20.08 0.77
C GLY A 228 -3.96 -19.30 -0.51
N ASN A 229 -4.68 -18.23 -0.83
CA ASN A 229 -4.26 -17.27 -1.85
C ASN A 229 -3.12 -16.33 -1.37
N THR A 230 -2.85 -16.34 -0.07
CA THR A 230 -1.88 -15.50 0.62
C THR A 230 -1.30 -16.24 1.82
N ASN A 231 -0.19 -15.76 2.34
CA ASN A 231 0.59 -16.42 3.37
C ASN A 231 0.67 -15.61 4.67
N VAL A 232 0.99 -16.33 5.74
CA VAL A 232 1.55 -15.76 6.97
C VAL A 232 3.02 -16.14 7.02
N ILE A 233 3.91 -15.15 7.10
CA ILE A 233 5.36 -15.33 7.16
C ILE A 233 5.81 -15.11 8.60
N ARG A 234 6.33 -16.18 9.21
CA ARG A 234 6.74 -16.22 10.63
C ARG A 234 8.24 -16.45 10.75
N PHE A 235 8.81 -15.84 11.78
CA PHE A 235 10.21 -16.00 12.16
C PHE A 235 10.34 -16.65 13.55
N SER A 236 11.57 -16.79 14.04
CA SER A 236 11.81 -17.23 15.42
C SER A 236 11.14 -16.26 16.41
N PRO A 237 10.63 -16.70 17.58
CA PRO A 237 9.74 -15.89 18.41
C PRO A 237 10.23 -14.48 18.77
N LYS A 238 11.53 -14.32 19.04
CA LYS A 238 12.13 -13.00 19.33
C LYS A 238 12.23 -12.13 18.08
N LEU A 239 12.63 -12.73 16.96
CA LEU A 239 12.81 -12.03 15.70
C LEU A 239 11.46 -11.67 15.06
N ASP A 240 10.46 -12.54 15.19
CA ASP A 240 9.11 -12.37 14.65
C ASP A 240 8.46 -11.09 15.15
N ARG A 241 8.56 -10.81 16.45
CA ARG A 241 8.02 -9.56 17.02
C ARG A 241 8.69 -8.33 16.39
N VAL A 242 10.01 -8.32 16.29
CA VAL A 242 10.76 -7.17 15.74
C VAL A 242 10.46 -6.98 14.26
N ILE A 243 10.50 -8.06 13.47
CA ILE A 243 10.21 -8.01 12.04
C ILE A 243 8.77 -7.60 11.80
N THR A 244 7.81 -8.10 12.57
CA THR A 244 6.40 -7.72 12.44
C THR A 244 6.20 -6.21 12.58
N TRP A 245 6.88 -5.58 13.54
CA TRP A 245 6.81 -4.11 13.69
C TRP A 245 7.47 -3.36 12.53
N ILE A 246 8.64 -3.83 12.06
CA ILE A 246 9.34 -3.21 10.92
C ILE A 246 8.55 -3.39 9.61
N TRP A 247 7.94 -4.56 9.43
CA TRP A 247 7.11 -4.95 8.28
C TRP A 247 5.65 -4.48 8.46
N LEU A 248 5.35 -3.69 9.50
CA LEU A 248 4.03 -3.09 9.71
C LEU A 248 2.90 -4.13 9.65
N TRP A 249 3.17 -5.31 10.22
CA TRP A 249 2.29 -6.48 10.28
C TRP A 249 1.86 -7.08 8.95
N GLN A 250 2.43 -6.63 7.82
CA GLN A 250 2.11 -7.18 6.50
C GLN A 250 2.59 -8.64 6.36
N ASN A 251 3.50 -9.12 7.22
CA ASN A 251 3.83 -10.55 7.30
C ASN A 251 2.64 -11.45 7.71
N TYR A 252 1.53 -10.87 8.19
CA TYR A 252 0.26 -11.55 8.44
C TYR A 252 -0.78 -11.32 7.34
N HIS A 253 -0.35 -11.09 6.10
CA HIS A 253 -1.23 -10.74 4.98
C HIS A 253 -2.42 -11.69 4.77
N ALA A 254 -2.27 -12.99 5.04
CA ALA A 254 -3.39 -13.91 4.96
C ALA A 254 -4.54 -13.58 5.94
N ILE A 255 -4.23 -13.06 7.13
CA ILE A 255 -5.27 -12.59 8.07
C ILE A 255 -6.01 -11.41 7.45
N HIS A 256 -5.26 -10.50 6.82
CA HIS A 256 -5.82 -9.36 6.13
C HIS A 256 -6.78 -9.78 4.98
N HIS A 257 -6.38 -10.71 4.10
CA HIS A 257 -7.29 -11.21 3.04
C HIS A 257 -8.53 -11.93 3.58
N LEU A 258 -8.41 -12.63 4.71
CA LEU A 258 -9.54 -13.32 5.32
C LEU A 258 -10.51 -12.37 6.01
N PHE A 259 -9.97 -11.32 6.64
CA PHE A 259 -10.66 -10.36 7.51
C PHE A 259 -10.13 -8.94 7.28
N PRO A 260 -10.39 -8.33 6.10
CA PRO A 260 -9.78 -7.04 5.73
C PRO A 260 -10.21 -5.87 6.61
N ALA A 261 -11.30 -6.06 7.36
CA ALA A 261 -11.83 -5.08 8.29
C ALA A 261 -11.09 -5.05 9.65
N ILE A 262 -10.15 -5.98 9.89
CA ILE A 262 -9.26 -5.93 11.05
C ILE A 262 -8.14 -4.95 10.73
N PRO A 263 -7.88 -3.95 11.58
CA PRO A 263 -6.75 -3.04 11.41
C PRO A 263 -5.43 -3.78 11.35
N PHE A 264 -4.39 -3.14 10.83
CA PHE A 264 -3.10 -3.82 10.61
C PHE A 264 -2.42 -4.34 11.89
N TYR A 265 -2.83 -3.96 13.10
CA TYR A 265 -2.12 -4.22 14.38
C TYR A 265 -2.87 -5.10 15.39
#